data_AF-A0A967HNU7-F1
#
_entry.id   AF-A0A967HNU7-F1
#
_cell.length_a   1.000
_cell.length_b   1.000
_cell.length_c   1.000
_cell.angle_alpha   90.00
_cell.angle_beta   90.00
_cell.angle_gamma   90.00
#
_symmetry.space_group_name_H-M   'P 1'
#
loop_
_entity.id
_entity.type
_entity.pdbx_description
1 polymer ?
#
loop_
_entity_poly.entity_id
_entity_poly.type
_entity_poly.pdbx_seq_one_letter_code
_entity_poly.pdbx_strand_id
1 'polypeptide(L)'
;MSASELGDNLAQLVWESFSDFVERRGVPATETGSDENTTVLALPTVEPEEALIFFMWLHTRSCQQACGSDPDRVREVLDFMHAAIYEDLEARSFSRVQLPLFEQRVSARYTEYYDAAAKETEEKVVEVAARHVLVNGMKRPAITLDLAEAATVTSGPLRDFLTEIEIDGAD
;
A
#
# COMPACT_ATOMS: atom_id res chain seq x y z
N MET A 1 -2.64 17.43 -14.98
CA MET A 1 -2.54 15.95 -15.15
C MET A 1 -3.92 15.33 -15.04
N SER A 2 -4.24 14.31 -15.83
CA SER A 2 -5.54 13.60 -15.73
C SER A 2 -5.60 12.66 -14.50
N ALA A 3 -6.81 12.25 -14.09
CA ALA A 3 -6.98 11.33 -12.97
C ALA A 3 -6.36 9.96 -13.21
N SER A 4 -6.41 9.44 -14.44
CA SER A 4 -5.79 8.17 -14.79
C SER A 4 -4.27 8.25 -14.73
N GLU A 5 -3.66 9.31 -15.27
CA GLU A 5 -2.21 9.52 -15.19
C GLU A 5 -1.75 9.66 -13.73
N LEU A 6 -2.52 10.36 -12.89
CA LEU A 6 -2.22 10.46 -11.47
C LEU A 6 -2.40 9.11 -10.75
N GLY A 7 -3.45 8.36 -11.07
CA GLY A 7 -3.70 7.04 -10.50
C GLY A 7 -2.58 6.05 -10.82
N ASP A 8 -2.13 6.00 -12.07
CA ASP A 8 -1.00 5.18 -12.51
C ASP A 8 0.30 5.58 -11.80
N ASN A 9 0.55 6.88 -11.67
CA ASN A 9 1.71 7.39 -10.93
C ASN A 9 1.65 6.99 -9.44
N LEU A 10 0.49 7.14 -8.80
CA LEU A 10 0.29 6.69 -7.43
C LEU A 10 0.51 5.18 -7.26
N ALA A 11 0.05 4.38 -8.21
CA ALA A 11 0.28 2.94 -8.19
C ALA A 11 1.78 2.60 -8.27
N GLN A 12 2.52 3.32 -9.11
CA GLN A 12 3.98 3.20 -9.16
C GLN A 12 4.64 3.57 -7.82
N LEU A 13 4.23 4.67 -7.19
CA LEU A 13 4.75 5.10 -5.89
C LEU A 13 4.44 4.10 -4.77
N VAL A 14 3.28 3.43 -4.81
CA VAL A 14 2.94 2.32 -3.90
C VAL A 14 3.96 1.19 -4.06
N TRP A 15 4.23 0.78 -5.31
CA TRP A 15 5.19 -0.29 -5.59
C TRP A 15 6.62 0.08 -5.21
N GLU A 16 7.05 1.32 -5.44
CA GLU A 16 8.36 1.81 -5.03
C GLU A 16 8.48 1.75 -3.51
N SER A 17 7.52 2.32 -2.77
CA SER A 17 7.52 2.32 -1.30
C SER A 17 7.51 0.90 -0.71
N PHE A 18 6.74 -0.01 -1.32
CA PHE A 18 6.68 -1.41 -0.91
C PHE A 18 8.00 -2.14 -1.19
N SER A 19 8.56 -2.01 -2.40
CA SER A 19 9.82 -2.64 -2.79
C SER A 19 10.97 -2.17 -1.89
N ASP A 20 11.05 -0.86 -1.65
CA ASP A 20 12.01 -0.25 -0.73
C ASP A 20 11.95 -0.85 0.68
N PHE A 21 10.73 -1.05 1.20
CA PHE A 21 10.51 -1.66 2.51
C PHE A 21 10.98 -3.12 2.55
N VAL A 22 10.68 -3.89 1.50
CA VAL A 22 11.11 -5.29 1.37
C VAL A 22 12.63 -5.38 1.28
N GLU A 23 13.27 -4.54 0.47
CA GLU A 23 14.72 -4.52 0.27
C GLU A 23 15.48 -4.18 1.55
N ARG A 24 15.04 -3.15 2.29
CA ARG A 24 15.67 -2.75 3.57
C ARG A 24 15.62 -3.87 4.62
N ARG A 25 14.62 -4.75 4.57
CA ARG A 25 14.46 -5.89 5.48
C ARG A 25 15.34 -7.10 5.17
N GLY A 26 16.09 -7.07 4.06
CA GLY A 26 17.20 -7.99 3.84
C GLY A 26 16.84 -9.33 3.18
N VAL A 27 16.00 -9.30 2.16
CA VAL A 27 16.03 -10.31 1.10
C VAL A 27 16.16 -9.55 -0.21
N PRO A 28 17.25 -9.68 -0.99
CA PRO A 28 17.22 -9.22 -2.37
C PRO A 28 16.05 -9.93 -3.03
N ALA A 29 15.31 -9.27 -3.92
CA ALA A 29 14.31 -9.91 -4.78
C ALA A 29 15.00 -10.92 -5.72
N THR A 30 15.58 -11.99 -5.18
CA THR A 30 16.14 -13.09 -5.96
C THR A 30 14.99 -14.00 -6.30
N GLU A 31 14.66 -14.01 -7.59
CA GLU A 31 13.92 -15.07 -8.28
C GLU A 31 14.41 -16.42 -7.75
N THR A 32 13.66 -17.01 -6.81
CA THR A 32 13.97 -18.35 -6.33
C THR A 32 13.25 -19.28 -7.28
N GLY A 33 14.02 -19.87 -8.17
CA GLY A 33 13.52 -20.71 -9.25
C GLY A 33 12.75 -21.93 -8.75
N SER A 34 11.80 -22.33 -9.60
CA SER A 34 11.27 -23.68 -9.79
C SER A 34 10.68 -24.34 -8.54
N ASP A 35 9.42 -24.02 -8.24
CA ASP A 35 8.38 -25.04 -8.14
C ASP A 35 6.99 -24.38 -8.31
N GLU A 36 6.13 -25.04 -9.08
CA GLU A 36 4.78 -24.60 -9.46
C GLU A 36 3.85 -24.51 -8.24
N ASN A 37 3.91 -23.42 -7.47
CA ASN A 37 2.76 -22.76 -6.85
C ASN A 37 3.23 -21.58 -5.98
N THR A 38 2.76 -20.38 -6.34
CA THR A 38 2.80 -19.17 -5.49
C THR A 38 4.19 -18.56 -5.27
N THR A 39 4.64 -17.74 -6.22
CA THR A 39 5.75 -16.80 -6.00
C THR A 39 5.22 -15.59 -5.22
N VAL A 40 5.07 -15.76 -3.92
CA VAL A 40 4.90 -14.66 -2.97
C VAL A 40 6.27 -14.39 -2.36
N LEU A 41 6.68 -13.11 -2.32
CA LEU A 41 7.92 -12.64 -1.69
C LEU A 41 8.00 -13.12 -0.23
N ALA A 42 8.56 -14.31 0.00
CA ALA A 42 8.64 -14.89 1.33
C ALA A 42 9.74 -14.19 2.12
N LEU A 43 9.41 -13.07 2.75
CA LEU A 43 10.19 -12.53 3.85
C LEU A 43 9.93 -13.45 5.06
N PRO A 44 10.94 -14.08 5.67
CA PRO A 44 10.75 -15.15 6.67
C PRO A 44 9.96 -14.72 7.93
N THR A 45 9.65 -13.44 8.07
CA THR A 45 8.91 -12.85 9.20
C THR A 45 7.80 -11.89 8.79
N VAL A 46 7.59 -11.63 7.48
CA VAL A 46 6.65 -10.62 6.99
C VAL A 46 5.70 -11.23 5.95
N GLU A 47 4.39 -11.01 6.12
CA GLU A 47 3.38 -11.29 5.09
C GLU A 47 3.41 -10.14 4.05
N PRO A 48 3.94 -10.34 2.84
CA PRO A 48 4.12 -9.27 1.86
C PRO A 48 2.78 -8.71 1.36
N GLU A 49 1.73 -9.52 1.31
CA GLU A 49 0.39 -9.06 0.96
C GLU A 49 -0.14 -8.04 1.97
N GLU A 50 0.00 -8.32 3.27
CA GLU A 50 -0.45 -7.41 4.34
C GLU A 50 0.41 -6.14 4.37
N ALA A 51 1.69 -6.23 4.04
CA ALA A 51 2.55 -5.06 3.86
C ALA A 51 2.12 -4.21 2.65
N LEU A 52 1.83 -4.83 1.50
CA LEU A 52 1.32 -4.12 0.32
C LEU A 52 0.00 -3.41 0.63
N ILE A 53 -0.95 -4.08 1.30
CA ILE A 53 -2.23 -3.47 1.71
C ILE A 53 -2.00 -2.23 2.58
N PHE A 54 -1.01 -2.26 3.48
CA PHE A 54 -0.65 -1.09 4.28
C PHE A 54 -0.14 0.08 3.41
N PHE A 55 0.74 -0.18 2.44
CA PHE A 55 1.23 0.87 1.53
C PHE A 55 0.13 1.44 0.62
N MET A 56 -0.77 0.59 0.12
CA MET A 56 -1.95 1.03 -0.63
C MET A 56 -2.81 1.99 0.22
N TRP A 57 -3.04 1.65 1.49
CA TRP A 57 -3.79 2.51 2.40
C TRP A 57 -3.08 3.84 2.70
N LEU A 58 -1.75 3.82 2.90
CA LEU A 58 -0.97 5.03 3.14
C LEU A 58 -1.09 6.03 1.98
N HIS A 59 -1.00 5.54 0.75
CA HIS A 59 -1.14 6.37 -0.45
C HIS A 59 -2.58 6.86 -0.61
N THR A 60 -3.56 5.99 -0.36
CA THR A 60 -4.98 6.35 -0.34
C THR A 60 -5.26 7.50 0.61
N ARG A 61 -4.79 7.39 1.86
CA ARG A 61 -4.97 8.42 2.89
C ARG A 61 -4.25 9.71 2.55
N SER A 62 -3.01 9.62 2.08
CA SER A 62 -2.22 10.80 1.70
C SER A 62 -2.89 11.59 0.57
N CYS A 63 -3.43 10.89 -0.43
CA CYS A 63 -4.22 11.52 -1.50
C CYS A 63 -5.50 12.17 -0.97
N GLN A 64 -6.26 11.50 -0.11
CA GLN A 64 -7.45 12.09 0.52
C GLN A 64 -7.13 13.33 1.36
N GLN A 65 -5.97 13.35 2.04
CA GLN A 65 -5.53 14.49 2.84
C GLN A 65 -5.07 15.68 1.98
N ALA A 66 -4.36 15.43 0.88
CA ALA A 66 -3.82 16.47 0.02
C ALA A 66 -4.88 17.05 -0.94
N CYS A 67 -5.73 16.19 -1.51
CA CYS A 67 -6.66 16.55 -2.59
C CYS A 67 -8.12 16.66 -2.12
N GLY A 68 -8.38 16.68 -0.81
CA GLY A 68 -9.73 16.56 -0.21
C GLY A 68 -10.72 17.70 -0.51
N SER A 69 -10.36 18.69 -1.33
CA SER A 69 -11.26 19.75 -1.80
C SER A 69 -12.28 19.25 -2.85
N ASP A 70 -11.98 18.15 -3.57
CA ASP A 70 -12.88 17.51 -4.53
C ASP A 70 -12.97 15.99 -4.27
N PRO A 71 -13.96 15.53 -3.49
CA PRO A 71 -14.10 14.13 -3.12
C PRO A 71 -14.38 13.19 -4.30
N ASP A 72 -15.10 13.66 -5.33
CA ASP A 72 -15.43 12.85 -6.49
C ASP A 72 -14.18 12.61 -7.35
N ARG A 73 -13.35 13.65 -7.50
CA ARG A 73 -12.08 13.55 -8.21
C ARG A 73 -11.07 12.68 -7.47
N VAL A 74 -10.99 12.81 -6.14
CA VAL A 74 -10.16 11.93 -5.30
C VAL A 74 -10.57 10.48 -5.45
N ARG A 75 -11.88 10.18 -5.45
CA ARG A 75 -12.36 8.82 -5.69
C ARG A 75 -11.89 8.29 -7.04
N GLU A 76 -12.05 9.06 -8.11
CA GLU A 76 -11.67 8.65 -9.46
C GLU A 76 -10.16 8.33 -9.57
N VAL A 77 -9.30 9.19 -9.03
CA VAL A 77 -7.84 8.96 -8.97
C VAL A 77 -7.52 7.67 -8.20
N LEU A 78 -8.16 7.46 -7.06
CA LEU A 78 -7.94 6.27 -6.25
C LEU A 78 -8.46 5.01 -6.93
N ASP A 79 -9.57 5.07 -7.65
CA ASP A 79 -10.08 3.94 -8.42
C ASP A 79 -9.06 3.52 -9.50
N PHE A 80 -8.45 4.48 -10.20
CA PHE A 80 -7.37 4.21 -11.15
C PHE A 80 -6.12 3.61 -10.47
N MET A 81 -5.70 4.16 -9.32
CA MET A 81 -4.58 3.62 -8.56
C MET A 81 -4.80 2.14 -8.16
N HIS A 82 -5.98 1.81 -7.62
CA HIS A 82 -6.27 0.43 -7.22
C HIS A 82 -6.35 -0.49 -8.45
N ALA A 83 -6.98 -0.05 -9.54
CA ALA A 83 -7.06 -0.81 -10.78
C ALA A 83 -5.68 -1.16 -11.32
N ALA A 84 -4.77 -0.18 -11.42
CA ALA A 84 -3.40 -0.40 -11.90
C ALA A 84 -2.63 -1.42 -11.03
N ILE A 85 -2.77 -1.34 -9.70
CA ILE A 85 -2.14 -2.31 -8.79
C ILE A 85 -2.69 -3.73 -8.98
N TYR A 86 -4.00 -3.88 -9.17
CA TYR A 86 -4.61 -5.19 -9.41
C TYR A 86 -4.23 -5.77 -10.77
N GLU A 87 -4.15 -4.95 -11.82
CA GLU A 87 -3.65 -5.35 -13.14
C GLU A 87 -2.19 -5.81 -13.06
N ASP A 88 -1.34 -5.09 -12.32
CA ASP A 88 0.05 -5.49 -12.07
C ASP A 88 0.16 -6.81 -11.30
N LEU A 89 -0.69 -7.03 -10.29
CA LEU A 89 -0.73 -8.28 -9.55
C LEU A 89 -1.10 -9.45 -10.47
N GLU A 90 -2.15 -9.31 -11.30
CA GLU A 90 -2.53 -10.34 -12.28
C GLU A 90 -1.37 -10.64 -13.25
N ALA A 91 -0.68 -9.61 -13.75
CA ALA A 91 0.45 -9.76 -14.65
C ALA A 91 1.65 -10.47 -13.98
N ARG A 92 1.82 -10.30 -12.65
CA ARG A 92 2.90 -10.90 -11.84
C ARG A 92 2.54 -12.28 -11.26
N SER A 93 1.54 -12.96 -11.81
CA SER A 93 1.11 -14.32 -11.44
C SER A 93 0.24 -14.44 -10.18
N PHE A 94 -0.41 -13.37 -9.71
CA PHE A 94 -1.60 -13.55 -8.86
C PHE A 94 -2.68 -14.22 -9.70
N SER A 95 -3.13 -15.41 -9.29
CA SER A 95 -4.22 -16.06 -10.00
C SER A 95 -5.51 -15.26 -9.86
N ARG A 96 -6.38 -15.31 -10.88
CA ARG A 96 -7.74 -14.71 -10.84
C ARG A 96 -8.61 -15.20 -9.67
N VAL A 97 -8.22 -16.29 -9.02
CA VAL A 97 -8.90 -16.82 -7.82
C VAL A 97 -8.37 -16.16 -6.53
N GLN A 98 -7.10 -15.74 -6.52
CA GLN A 98 -6.47 -15.06 -5.39
C GLN A 98 -6.82 -13.58 -5.34
N LEU A 99 -7.00 -12.92 -6.50
CA LEU A 99 -7.28 -11.48 -6.54
C LEU A 99 -8.57 -11.08 -5.76
N PRO A 100 -9.73 -11.77 -5.90
CA PRO A 100 -10.91 -11.44 -5.10
C PRO A 100 -10.70 -11.62 -3.59
N LEU A 101 -9.87 -12.59 -3.17
CA LEU A 101 -9.53 -12.78 -1.76
C LEU A 101 -8.63 -11.65 -1.25
N PHE A 102 -7.71 -11.18 -2.08
CA PHE A 102 -6.87 -10.04 -1.78
C PHE A 102 -7.69 -8.74 -1.65
N GLU A 103 -8.63 -8.47 -2.57
CA GLU A 103 -9.56 -7.33 -2.48
C GLU A 103 -10.40 -7.34 -1.20
N GLN A 104 -10.87 -8.52 -0.78
CA GLN A 104 -11.58 -8.68 0.49
C GLN A 104 -10.67 -8.35 1.69
N ARG A 105 -9.40 -8.78 1.65
CA ARG A 105 -8.41 -8.42 2.68
C ARG A 105 -8.17 -6.91 2.69
N VAL A 106 -7.95 -6.28 1.53
CA VAL A 106 -7.80 -4.81 1.40
C VAL A 106 -8.95 -4.10 2.09
N SER A 107 -10.19 -4.47 1.78
CA SER A 107 -11.40 -3.84 2.36
C SER A 107 -11.46 -3.99 3.89
N ALA A 108 -11.16 -5.19 4.40
CA ALA A 108 -11.15 -5.45 5.83
C ALA A 108 -10.07 -4.62 6.55
N ARG A 109 -8.85 -4.56 6.00
CA ARG A 109 -7.74 -3.79 6.57
C ARG A 109 -7.97 -2.30 6.50
N TYR A 110 -8.51 -1.78 5.41
CA TYR A 110 -8.84 -0.36 5.29
C TYR A 110 -9.82 0.06 6.38
N THR A 111 -10.83 -0.77 6.65
CA THR A 111 -11.77 -0.51 7.76
C THR A 111 -11.03 -0.41 9.10
N GLU A 112 -10.15 -1.37 9.42
CA GLU A 112 -9.36 -1.34 10.65
C GLU A 112 -8.42 -0.13 10.74
N TYR A 113 -7.76 0.24 9.63
CA TYR A 113 -6.83 1.37 9.58
C TYR A 113 -7.55 2.71 9.69
N TYR A 114 -8.68 2.90 9.01
CA TYR A 114 -9.50 4.10 9.18
C TYR A 114 -10.06 4.20 10.59
N ASP A 115 -10.52 3.10 11.18
CA ASP A 115 -10.98 3.06 12.57
C ASP A 115 -9.87 3.45 13.55
N ALA A 116 -8.67 2.91 13.38
CA ALA A 116 -7.51 3.24 14.20
C ALA A 116 -7.15 4.72 14.06
N ALA A 117 -7.14 5.22 12.83
CA ALA A 117 -6.71 6.57 12.54
C ALA A 117 -7.76 7.65 12.87
N ALA A 118 -9.02 7.29 13.03
CA ALA A 118 -10.08 8.18 13.49
C ALA A 118 -10.15 8.29 15.02
N LYS A 119 -9.71 7.24 15.73
CA LYS A 119 -9.84 7.13 17.19
C LYS A 119 -8.54 7.48 17.92
N GLU A 120 -7.38 7.39 17.26
CA GLU A 120 -6.04 7.40 17.88
C GLU A 120 -4.98 8.11 17.00
N THR A 121 -3.72 8.08 17.41
CA THR A 121 -2.57 8.64 16.67
C THR A 121 -2.15 7.78 15.47
N GLU A 122 -1.34 8.33 14.55
CA GLU A 122 -0.73 7.58 13.42
C GLU A 122 0.02 6.32 13.90
N GLU A 123 0.60 6.36 15.11
CA GLU A 123 1.25 5.22 15.77
C GLU A 123 0.30 4.03 15.92
N LYS A 124 -1.00 4.27 16.19
CA LYS A 124 -1.98 3.20 16.34
C LYS A 124 -2.22 2.45 15.03
N VAL A 125 -2.25 3.16 13.92
CA VAL A 125 -2.39 2.54 12.61
C VAL A 125 -1.22 1.59 12.36
N VAL A 126 -0.01 2.05 12.67
CA VAL A 126 1.20 1.24 12.55
C VAL A 126 1.14 0.00 13.46
N GLU A 127 0.65 0.14 14.69
CA GLU A 127 0.42 -1.00 15.58
C GLU A 127 -0.58 -2.02 15.02
N VAL A 128 -1.65 -1.55 14.38
CA VAL A 128 -2.67 -2.43 13.76
C VAL A 128 -2.07 -3.12 12.53
N ALA A 129 -1.38 -2.39 11.65
CA ALA A 129 -0.70 -2.96 10.50
C ALA A 129 0.34 -4.01 10.91
N ALA A 130 1.16 -3.72 11.92
CA ALA A 130 2.16 -4.65 12.45
C ALA A 130 1.58 -5.99 12.93
N ARG A 131 0.30 -6.04 13.35
CA ARG A 131 -0.34 -7.30 13.77
C ARG A 131 -0.61 -8.24 12.61
N HIS A 132 -0.88 -7.70 11.42
CA HIS A 132 -1.17 -8.47 10.21
C HIS A 132 0.09 -8.77 9.41
N VAL A 133 1.01 -7.80 9.37
CA VAL A 133 2.28 -7.91 8.63
C VAL A 133 3.21 -8.97 9.24
N LEU A 134 3.12 -9.28 10.53
CA LEU A 134 4.00 -10.28 11.17
C LEU A 134 3.49 -11.72 11.07
N VAL A 135 4.35 -12.59 10.56
CA VAL A 135 4.18 -14.05 10.67
C VAL A 135 4.61 -14.51 12.07
N ASN A 136 3.77 -15.29 12.76
CA ASN A 136 4.10 -16.01 14.00
C ASN A 136 4.52 -15.18 15.23
N GLY A 137 4.17 -13.90 15.30
CA GLY A 137 4.18 -13.13 16.56
C GLY A 137 5.55 -12.88 17.21
N MET A 138 6.67 -13.10 16.51
CA MET A 138 8.01 -12.76 17.04
C MET A 138 8.39 -11.28 16.81
N LYS A 139 9.01 -10.70 17.86
CA LYS A 139 9.52 -9.31 18.03
C LYS A 139 8.80 -8.19 17.26
N ARG A 140 7.56 -7.93 17.69
CA ARG A 140 6.76 -6.71 17.38
C ARG A 140 7.50 -5.36 17.38
N PRO A 141 8.48 -5.07 18.26
CA PRO A 141 9.05 -3.72 18.31
C PRO A 141 9.79 -3.29 17.04
N ALA A 142 10.47 -4.22 16.36
CA ALA A 142 11.25 -3.89 15.17
C ALA A 142 10.33 -3.60 13.96
N ILE A 143 9.30 -4.41 13.73
CA ILE A 143 8.38 -4.18 12.60
C ILE A 143 7.58 -2.90 12.73
N THR A 144 7.17 -2.57 13.96
CA THR A 144 6.43 -1.35 14.22
C THR A 144 7.31 -0.14 13.94
N LEU A 145 8.60 -0.20 14.28
CA LEU A 145 9.53 0.88 13.98
C LEU A 145 9.74 1.05 12.47
N ASP A 146 10.00 -0.02 11.73
CA ASP A 146 10.21 0.07 10.28
C ASP A 146 8.94 0.50 9.54
N LEU A 147 7.76 0.05 9.96
CA LEU A 147 6.49 0.48 9.37
C LEU A 147 6.20 1.95 9.71
N ALA A 148 6.54 2.42 10.92
CA ALA A 148 6.43 3.83 11.29
C ALA A 148 7.38 4.71 10.47
N GLU A 149 8.62 4.25 10.29
CA GLU A 149 9.61 4.92 9.45
C GLU A 149 9.12 4.98 8.00
N ALA A 150 8.65 3.86 7.45
CA ALA A 150 8.10 3.81 6.10
C ALA A 150 6.87 4.73 5.94
N ALA A 151 5.96 4.75 6.90
CA ALA A 151 4.80 5.64 6.88
C ALA A 151 5.23 7.12 6.90
N THR A 152 6.25 7.46 7.68
CA THR A 152 6.79 8.82 7.78
C THR A 152 7.46 9.26 6.47
N VAL A 153 8.34 8.40 5.93
CA VAL A 153 9.09 8.67 4.68
C VAL A 153 8.17 8.73 3.47
N THR A 154 7.05 8.00 3.49
CA THR A 154 6.07 7.98 2.40
C THR A 154 5.12 9.18 2.49
N SER A 155 4.42 9.35 3.62
CA SER A 155 3.23 10.22 3.67
C SER A 155 3.55 11.71 3.60
N GLY A 156 4.69 12.15 4.13
CA GLY A 156 5.11 13.56 4.08
C GLY A 156 5.38 14.02 2.63
N PRO A 157 6.41 13.48 1.98
CA PRO A 157 6.75 13.82 0.59
C PRO A 157 5.60 13.60 -0.39
N LEU A 158 4.83 12.53 -0.21
CA LEU A 158 3.67 12.26 -1.06
C LEU A 158 2.61 13.35 -0.96
N ARG A 159 2.29 13.83 0.25
CA ARG A 159 1.32 14.93 0.41
C ARG A 159 1.81 16.23 -0.21
N ASP A 160 3.10 16.53 -0.06
CA ASP A 160 3.71 17.73 -0.64
C ASP A 160 3.61 17.67 -2.18
N PHE A 161 4.01 16.54 -2.78
CA PHE A 161 3.86 16.28 -4.21
C PHE A 161 2.41 16.43 -4.69
N LEU A 162 1.45 15.80 -3.99
CA LEU A 162 0.04 15.84 -4.38
C LEU A 162 -0.62 17.22 -4.21
N THR A 163 -0.08 18.06 -3.32
CA THR A 163 -0.54 19.45 -3.13
C THR A 163 -0.06 20.35 -4.27
N GLU A 164 1.08 20.01 -4.89
CA GLU A 164 1.66 20.77 -6.00
C GLU A 164 1.07 20.41 -7.37
N ILE A 165 0.35 19.29 -7.48
CA ILE A 165 -0.27 18.83 -8.73
C ILE A 165 -1.62 19.52 -8.94
N GLU A 166 -1.73 20.26 -10.04
CA GLU A 166 -3.03 20.57 -10.61
C GLU A 166 -3.57 19.34 -11.35
N ILE A 167 -4.64 18.78 -10.78
CA ILE A 167 -5.40 17.71 -11.42
C ILE A 167 -6.37 18.40 -12.39
N ASP A 168 -6.10 18.31 -13.69
CA ASP A 168 -6.93 18.93 -14.71
C ASP A 168 -8.31 18.28 -14.66
N GLY A 169 -9.38 19.07 -14.59
CA GLY A 169 -10.75 18.56 -14.71
C GLY A 169 -10.95 17.92 -16.07
N ALA A 170 -11.57 16.74 -16.12
CA ALA A 170 -12.07 16.20 -17.38
C ALA A 170 -13.20 17.12 -17.88
N ASP A 171 -12.98 17.77 -19.03
CA ASP A 171 -14.05 18.34 -19.87
C ASP A 171 -14.96 17.22 -20.41
#